data_AF-A0A6G4ZTF7-F1
#
_entry.id   AF-A0A6G4ZTF7-F1
#
_cell.length_a   1.000
_cell.length_b   1.000
_cell.length_c   1.000
_cell.angle_alpha   90.00
_cell.angle_beta   90.00
_cell.angle_gamma   90.00
#
_symmetry.space_group_name_H-M   'P 1'
#
loop_
_entity.id
_entity.type
_entity.pdbx_description
1 polymer ?
#
loop_
_entity_poly.entity_id
_entity_poly.type
_entity_poly.pdbx_seq_one_letter_code
_entity_poly.pdbx_strand_id
1 'polypeptide(L)'
;ENSRSPLAIALEQKLVFLAQSIRPDVKREEKVFRIGVKGSDAQQIVREGEPIHCNLTTHVSGGVDAVEFLEGDGNAAMIPHVLDARSLLLKVKQGADEAMEVILKASVEEKKAVSGSSQMRALQEAKWWGPDLFFREYGGEEYSPLSQKQQVEVACGKERYVLYLGCKDFLSFRDGKWAVIAGLKEAERDAPLAHVQSLTQGELEIEAWDTEGFLIFHAKLAQERPAVLHFSPEQVIQGAKQRTSEQVSCKIGKKRFVLKAGDWLIKTKDGWHKLKTANDIDAYLNHGLRGDLCVIDRIDRNGKVQGRYFNEMRTGVQHFALRAISSKGNRKK
;
A
#
# COMPACT_ATOMS: atom_id res chain seq x y z
N GLU A 1 26.47 -49.36 8.66
CA GLU A 1 26.19 -47.92 8.89
C GLU A 1 26.90 -47.16 7.79
N ASN A 2 26.17 -46.43 6.93
CA ASN A 2 26.79 -45.66 5.85
C ASN A 2 27.56 -44.49 6.46
N SER A 3 28.89 -44.57 6.50
CA SER A 3 29.74 -43.48 6.95
C SER A 3 29.51 -42.26 6.05
N ARG A 4 28.93 -41.20 6.60
CA ARG A 4 28.72 -39.94 5.86
C ARG A 4 30.09 -39.35 5.49
N SER A 5 30.21 -38.78 4.29
CA SER A 5 31.44 -38.13 3.82
C SER A 5 31.88 -37.03 4.79
N PRO A 6 33.17 -36.92 5.17
CA PRO A 6 33.69 -35.84 6.00
C PRO A 6 33.36 -34.44 5.45
N LEU A 7 33.39 -34.30 4.12
CA LEU A 7 33.02 -33.07 3.42
C LEU A 7 31.55 -32.70 3.64
N ALA A 8 30.65 -33.69 3.60
CA ALA A 8 29.23 -33.45 3.86
C ALA A 8 28.98 -32.92 5.28
N ILE A 9 29.64 -33.52 6.28
CA ILE A 9 29.57 -33.08 7.68
C ILE A 9 30.12 -31.66 7.82
N ALA A 10 31.26 -31.37 7.19
CA ALA A 10 31.86 -30.04 7.23
C ALA A 10 30.97 -28.96 6.56
N LEU A 11 30.30 -29.30 5.46
CA LEU A 11 29.33 -28.40 4.81
C LEU A 11 28.11 -28.13 5.70
N GLU A 12 27.56 -29.12 6.40
CA GLU A 12 26.49 -28.90 7.38
C GLU A 12 26.92 -27.95 8.52
N GLN A 13 28.20 -28.00 8.88
CA GLN A 13 28.79 -27.10 9.89
C GLN A 13 29.08 -25.70 9.36
N LYS A 14 29.21 -25.50 8.04
CA LYS A 14 29.53 -24.20 7.43
C LYS A 14 28.35 -23.50 6.79
N LEU A 15 27.37 -24.24 6.29
CA LEU A 15 26.18 -23.68 5.66
C LEU A 15 25.00 -23.64 6.63
N VAL A 16 24.09 -22.71 6.35
CA VAL A 16 22.85 -22.54 7.10
C VAL A 16 21.70 -22.28 6.14
N PHE A 17 20.56 -22.93 6.40
CA PHE A 17 19.30 -22.59 5.75
C PHE A 17 18.68 -21.42 6.53
N LEU A 18 18.58 -20.26 5.89
CA LEU A 18 18.16 -19.01 6.54
C LEU A 18 16.64 -18.85 6.50
N ALA A 19 16.04 -18.94 5.31
CA ALA A 19 14.60 -18.73 5.14
C ALA A 19 14.07 -19.33 3.85
N GLN A 20 12.79 -19.71 3.86
CA GLN A 20 12.01 -19.97 2.66
C GLN A 20 11.18 -18.71 2.33
N SER A 21 11.09 -18.36 1.05
CA SER A 21 10.18 -17.30 0.61
C SER A 21 8.75 -17.73 0.87
N ILE A 22 7.98 -16.82 1.45
CA ILE A 22 6.57 -17.04 1.85
C ILE A 22 5.63 -16.08 1.14
N ARG A 23 6.10 -15.47 0.06
CA ARG A 23 5.28 -14.64 -0.82
C ARG A 23 4.14 -15.46 -1.43
N PRO A 24 2.90 -14.98 -1.39
CA PRO A 24 1.74 -15.73 -1.89
C PRO A 24 1.69 -15.88 -3.42
N ASP A 25 2.42 -15.04 -4.17
CA ASP A 25 2.50 -15.08 -5.64
C ASP A 25 3.59 -16.02 -6.18
N VAL A 26 4.50 -16.50 -5.31
CA VAL A 26 5.48 -17.50 -5.69
C VAL A 26 4.75 -18.83 -5.89
N LYS A 27 4.83 -19.39 -7.10
CA LYS A 27 4.23 -20.70 -7.39
C LYS A 27 4.82 -21.74 -6.44
N ARG A 28 4.00 -22.69 -5.97
CA ARG A 28 4.45 -23.81 -5.11
C ARG A 28 5.63 -24.60 -5.70
N GLU A 29 5.77 -24.58 -7.02
CA GLU A 29 6.86 -25.24 -7.77
C GLU A 29 8.14 -24.40 -7.83
N GLU A 30 8.03 -23.07 -7.79
CA GLU A 30 9.15 -22.13 -7.85
C GLU A 30 9.66 -21.82 -6.44
N LYS A 31 9.85 -22.86 -5.60
CA LYS A 31 10.24 -22.64 -4.21
C LYS A 31 11.59 -21.93 -4.14
N VAL A 32 11.61 -20.77 -3.48
CA VAL A 32 12.80 -19.91 -3.33
C VAL A 32 13.27 -19.94 -1.88
N PHE A 33 14.58 -20.04 -1.68
CA PHE A 33 15.23 -20.12 -0.37
C PHE A 33 16.38 -19.16 -0.29
N ARG A 34 16.79 -18.89 0.94
CA ARG A 34 18.02 -18.20 1.24
C ARG A 34 18.92 -19.12 2.05
N ILE A 35 20.13 -19.31 1.56
CA ILE A 35 21.20 -20.03 2.28
C ILE A 35 22.31 -19.05 2.63
N GLY A 36 23.03 -19.31 3.71
CA GLY A 36 24.14 -18.48 4.15
C GLY A 36 25.35 -19.30 4.60
N VAL A 37 26.47 -18.60 4.80
CA VAL A 37 27.68 -19.16 5.39
C VAL A 37 27.75 -18.74 6.86
N LYS A 38 27.81 -19.71 7.76
CA LYS A 38 27.85 -19.46 9.22
C LYS A 38 29.09 -18.63 9.57
N GLY A 39 28.89 -17.56 10.36
CA GLY A 39 29.95 -16.64 10.77
C GLY A 39 30.38 -15.64 9.69
N SER A 40 29.61 -15.49 8.61
CA SER A 40 29.84 -14.55 7.52
C SER A 40 28.51 -13.86 7.13
N ASP A 41 28.61 -12.71 6.45
CA ASP A 41 27.46 -12.03 5.83
C ASP A 41 27.13 -12.60 4.43
N ALA A 42 27.92 -13.56 3.94
CA ALA A 42 27.71 -14.20 2.65
C ALA A 42 26.42 -15.03 2.64
N GLN A 43 25.54 -14.71 1.70
CA GLN A 43 24.23 -15.35 1.50
C GLN A 43 23.90 -15.44 0.01
N GLN A 44 23.09 -16.43 -0.35
CA GLN A 44 22.63 -16.65 -1.72
C GLN A 44 21.14 -16.99 -1.73
N ILE A 45 20.42 -16.41 -2.69
CA ILE A 45 19.05 -16.80 -3.02
C ILE A 45 19.12 -17.95 -4.01
N VAL A 46 18.40 -19.03 -3.72
CA VAL A 46 18.48 -20.28 -4.47
C VAL A 46 17.08 -20.79 -4.77
N ARG A 47 16.89 -21.41 -5.93
CA ARG A 47 15.63 -22.02 -6.36
C ARG A 47 15.77 -23.52 -6.41
N GLU A 48 14.70 -24.24 -6.09
CA GLU A 48 14.69 -25.70 -6.14
C GLU A 48 15.14 -26.21 -7.52
N GLY A 49 16.15 -27.08 -7.56
CA GLY A 49 16.71 -27.65 -8.78
C GLY A 49 17.73 -26.79 -9.53
N GLU A 50 17.90 -25.50 -9.19
CA GLU A 50 18.91 -24.65 -9.84
C GLU A 50 20.29 -24.83 -9.19
N PRO A 51 21.37 -25.01 -9.98
CA PRO A 51 22.70 -25.20 -9.44
C PRO A 51 23.23 -23.92 -8.78
N ILE A 52 23.80 -24.08 -7.60
CA ILE A 52 24.52 -23.04 -6.86
C ILE A 52 26.00 -23.29 -7.08
N HIS A 53 26.67 -22.37 -7.77
CA HIS A 53 28.09 -22.47 -8.00
C HIS A 53 28.87 -21.84 -6.85
N CYS A 54 29.93 -22.51 -6.42
CA CYS A 54 30.73 -22.04 -5.30
C CYS A 54 32.17 -22.53 -5.38
N ASN A 55 33.06 -21.82 -4.67
CA ASN A 55 34.38 -22.31 -4.33
C ASN A 55 34.38 -22.88 -2.92
N LEU A 56 34.69 -24.17 -2.81
CA LEU A 56 34.97 -24.86 -1.56
C LEU A 56 36.48 -24.88 -1.34
N THR A 57 36.93 -24.22 -0.27
CA THR A 57 38.32 -24.37 0.20
C THR A 57 38.33 -25.48 1.25
N THR A 58 38.98 -26.60 0.95
CA THR A 58 39.01 -27.79 1.81
C THR A 58 40.32 -27.89 2.59
N HIS A 59 40.22 -28.29 3.86
CA HIS A 59 41.36 -28.59 4.70
C HIS A 59 41.94 -29.98 4.36
N VAL A 60 43.24 -30.20 4.61
CA VAL A 60 43.95 -31.49 4.35
C VAL A 60 43.30 -32.67 5.10
N SER A 61 42.61 -32.40 6.21
CA SER A 61 41.86 -33.40 6.99
C SER A 61 40.47 -33.73 6.43
N GLY A 62 40.10 -33.21 5.25
CA GLY A 62 38.78 -33.41 4.64
C GLY A 62 37.68 -32.48 5.15
N GLY A 63 38.04 -31.42 5.88
CA GLY A 63 37.12 -30.36 6.31
C GLY A 63 36.89 -29.29 5.25
N VAL A 64 35.95 -28.37 5.50
CA VAL A 64 35.73 -27.16 4.69
C VAL A 64 36.15 -25.96 5.52
N ASP A 65 37.07 -25.15 5.02
CA ASP A 65 37.54 -23.94 5.67
C ASP A 65 36.64 -22.75 5.30
N ALA A 66 36.35 -22.61 4.01
CA ALA A 66 35.57 -21.51 3.45
C ALA A 66 34.63 -21.98 2.32
N VAL A 67 33.50 -21.28 2.21
CA VAL A 67 32.54 -21.40 1.11
C VAL A 67 32.33 -20.00 0.54
N GLU A 68 32.52 -19.85 -0.76
CA GLU A 68 32.30 -18.59 -1.49
C GLU A 68 31.29 -18.85 -2.61
N PHE A 69 30.15 -18.15 -2.60
CA PHE A 69 29.14 -18.25 -3.66
C PHE A 69 29.58 -17.44 -4.88
N LEU A 70 29.30 -17.94 -6.09
CA LEU A 70 29.73 -17.34 -7.35
C LEU A 70 28.55 -17.20 -8.32
N GLU A 71 28.61 -16.18 -9.18
CA GLU A 71 27.65 -16.01 -10.30
C GLU A 71 27.97 -16.90 -11.50
N GLY A 72 29.19 -17.45 -11.58
CA GLY A 72 29.66 -18.32 -12.64
C GLY A 72 30.23 -19.64 -12.11
N ASP A 73 30.96 -20.38 -12.95
CA ASP A 73 31.49 -21.69 -12.57
C ASP A 73 32.45 -21.62 -11.38
N GLY A 74 32.27 -22.54 -10.43
CA GLY A 74 33.15 -22.77 -9.29
C GLY A 74 33.72 -24.18 -9.30
N ASN A 75 34.51 -24.52 -8.28
CA ASN A 75 35.03 -25.88 -8.11
C ASN A 75 33.98 -26.89 -7.61
N ALA A 76 32.81 -26.41 -7.18
CA ALA A 76 31.67 -27.23 -6.78
C ALA A 76 30.32 -26.62 -7.20
N ALA A 77 29.34 -27.50 -7.41
CA ALA A 77 27.95 -27.14 -7.66
C ALA A 77 27.04 -27.84 -6.63
N MET A 78 26.08 -27.09 -6.06
CA MET A 78 25.09 -27.62 -5.13
C MET A 78 23.70 -27.49 -5.73
N ILE A 79 22.93 -28.58 -5.78
CA ILE A 79 21.55 -28.56 -6.28
C ILE A 79 20.62 -28.68 -5.07
N PRO A 80 19.80 -27.64 -4.77
CA PRO A 80 18.89 -27.65 -3.64
C PRO A 80 17.59 -28.41 -3.96
N HIS A 81 17.15 -29.22 -3.01
CA HIS A 81 15.90 -29.96 -3.01
C HIS A 81 15.20 -29.76 -1.66
N VAL A 82 13.92 -29.44 -1.69
CA VAL A 82 13.18 -29.26 -0.44
C VAL A 82 12.78 -30.58 0.14
N LEU A 83 13.09 -30.76 1.41
CA LEU A 83 12.53 -31.84 2.21
C LEU A 83 11.23 -31.37 2.88
N ASP A 84 11.30 -30.25 3.60
CA ASP A 84 10.16 -29.66 4.31
C ASP A 84 10.37 -28.15 4.55
N ALA A 85 9.45 -27.49 5.28
CA ALA A 85 9.49 -26.05 5.55
C ALA A 85 10.70 -25.59 6.39
N ARG A 86 11.46 -26.51 6.99
CA ARG A 86 12.60 -26.27 7.88
C ARG A 86 13.85 -27.03 7.46
N SER A 87 13.84 -27.74 6.34
CA SER A 87 14.95 -28.61 5.93
C SER A 87 15.17 -28.57 4.42
N LEU A 88 16.42 -28.36 4.02
CA LEU A 88 16.87 -28.31 2.63
C LEU A 88 17.94 -29.39 2.40
N LEU A 89 17.73 -30.26 1.42
CA LEU A 89 18.73 -31.21 0.92
C LEU A 89 19.55 -30.53 -0.17
N LEU A 90 20.87 -30.53 -0.03
CA LEU A 90 21.81 -30.12 -1.07
C LEU A 90 22.49 -31.35 -1.64
N LYS A 91 22.34 -31.57 -2.94
CA LYS A 91 23.17 -32.52 -3.70
C LYS A 91 24.42 -31.80 -4.19
N VAL A 92 25.57 -32.12 -3.61
CA VAL A 92 26.82 -31.41 -3.86
C VAL A 92 27.70 -32.25 -4.77
N LYS A 93 28.16 -31.65 -5.86
CA LYS A 93 29.12 -32.22 -6.80
C LYS A 93 30.40 -31.38 -6.79
N GLN A 94 31.54 -32.02 -6.54
CA GLN A 94 32.86 -31.40 -6.60
C GLN A 94 33.69 -32.16 -7.64
N GLY A 95 34.12 -31.48 -8.71
CA GLY A 95 34.85 -32.13 -9.80
C GLY A 95 34.10 -33.31 -10.46
N ALA A 96 34.79 -34.45 -10.60
CA ALA A 96 34.27 -35.67 -11.22
C ALA A 96 33.63 -36.66 -10.22
N ASP A 97 33.59 -36.31 -8.94
CA ASP A 97 33.14 -37.21 -7.89
C ASP A 97 31.61 -37.42 -7.91
N GLU A 98 31.17 -38.52 -7.28
CA GLU A 98 29.76 -38.80 -7.07
C GLU A 98 29.10 -37.72 -6.21
N ALA A 99 27.83 -37.41 -6.50
CA ALA A 99 27.10 -36.40 -5.76
C ALA A 99 26.88 -36.85 -4.31
N MET A 100 27.28 -36.02 -3.35
CA MET A 100 27.03 -36.24 -1.93
C MET A 100 25.81 -35.46 -1.44
N GLU A 101 25.21 -35.92 -0.35
CA GLU A 101 23.99 -35.33 0.22
C GLU A 101 24.26 -34.64 1.56
N VAL A 102 23.87 -33.37 1.63
CA VAL A 102 24.01 -32.47 2.78
C VAL A 102 22.63 -31.98 3.19
N ILE A 103 22.25 -32.10 4.47
CA ILE A 103 20.94 -31.63 4.94
C ILE A 103 21.14 -30.39 5.80
N LEU A 104 20.65 -29.26 5.32
CA LEU A 104 20.61 -28.02 6.07
C LEU A 104 19.29 -27.90 6.82
N LYS A 105 19.36 -27.68 8.12
CA LYS A 105 18.20 -27.33 8.95
C LYS A 105 18.10 -25.82 9.10
N ALA A 106 16.87 -25.31 9.13
CA ALA A 106 16.60 -23.91 9.34
C ALA A 106 17.21 -23.47 10.68
N SER A 107 18.00 -22.40 10.64
CA SER A 107 18.47 -21.79 11.87
C SER A 107 17.30 -21.12 12.59
N VAL A 108 17.22 -21.29 13.91
CA VAL A 108 16.25 -20.59 14.77
C VAL A 108 16.73 -19.18 15.09
N GLU A 109 17.79 -18.69 14.44
CA GLU A 109 18.23 -17.30 14.60
C GLU A 109 17.04 -16.38 14.37
N GLU A 110 16.67 -15.70 15.47
CA GLU A 110 15.48 -14.87 15.56
C GLU A 110 15.47 -13.95 14.35
N LYS A 111 14.33 -13.92 13.65
CA LYS A 111 14.04 -12.94 12.62
C LYS A 111 14.32 -11.57 13.23
N LYS A 112 15.53 -11.04 13.06
CA LYS A 112 15.81 -9.65 13.34
C LYS A 112 14.76 -8.92 12.53
N ALA A 113 13.91 -8.15 13.21
CA ALA A 113 12.98 -7.25 12.55
C ALA A 113 13.86 -6.28 11.76
N VAL A 114 14.19 -6.66 10.52
CA VAL A 114 14.92 -5.81 9.60
C VAL A 114 14.03 -4.61 9.46
N SER A 115 14.58 -3.44 9.78
CA SER A 115 13.85 -2.20 9.60
C SER A 115 13.35 -2.21 8.15
N GLY A 116 12.04 -2.31 7.94
CA GLY A 116 11.47 -2.54 6.63
C GLY A 116 12.03 -1.53 5.62
N SER A 117 12.08 -1.93 4.36
CA SER A 117 12.44 -1.03 3.27
C SER A 117 11.55 0.23 3.34
N SER A 118 12.02 1.37 2.81
CA SER A 118 11.27 2.63 2.90
C SER A 118 9.83 2.51 2.36
N GLN A 119 9.61 1.59 1.41
CA GLN A 119 8.32 1.24 0.84
C GLN A 119 7.39 0.60 1.88
N MET A 120 7.89 -0.33 2.70
CA MET A 120 7.12 -0.98 3.77
C MET A 120 6.80 -0.02 4.91
N ARG A 121 7.76 0.82 5.30
CA ARG A 121 7.54 1.85 6.33
C ARG A 121 6.43 2.82 5.93
N ALA A 122 6.30 3.12 4.64
CA ALA A 122 5.20 3.94 4.14
C ALA A 122 3.81 3.33 4.46
N LEU A 123 3.67 2.01 4.46
CA LEU A 123 2.42 1.34 4.88
C LEU A 123 2.23 1.34 6.40
N GLN A 124 3.31 1.28 7.19
CA GLN A 124 3.25 1.41 8.65
C GLN A 124 2.76 2.78 9.11
N GLU A 125 3.26 3.81 8.43
CA GLU A 125 3.02 5.21 8.76
C GLU A 125 1.78 5.76 8.03
N ALA A 126 1.10 4.92 7.25
CA ALA A 126 -0.10 5.29 6.53
C ALA A 126 -1.24 5.67 7.49
N LYS A 127 -2.15 6.51 7.00
CA LYS A 127 -3.32 6.96 7.76
C LYS A 127 -4.58 6.35 7.19
N TRP A 128 -5.29 5.59 7.99
CA TRP A 128 -6.59 5.05 7.61
C TRP A 128 -7.70 6.01 8.01
N TRP A 129 -8.37 6.60 7.03
CA TRP A 129 -9.37 7.64 7.24
C TRP A 129 -10.79 7.06 7.38
N GLY A 130 -11.07 5.92 6.76
CA GLY A 130 -12.40 5.32 6.71
C GLY A 130 -12.99 5.37 5.31
N PRO A 131 -14.31 5.18 5.15
CA PRO A 131 -14.95 5.22 3.83
C PRO A 131 -15.10 6.66 3.31
N ASP A 132 -15.08 6.78 1.99
CA ASP A 132 -15.32 8.02 1.27
C ASP A 132 -16.83 8.32 1.19
N LEU A 133 -17.33 9.23 2.04
CA LEU A 133 -18.75 9.57 2.08
C LEU A 133 -19.20 10.33 0.83
N PHE A 134 -18.29 11.03 0.16
CA PHE A 134 -18.62 11.70 -1.09
C PHE A 134 -18.98 10.69 -2.17
N PHE A 135 -18.19 9.63 -2.34
CA PHE A 135 -18.52 8.57 -3.32
C PHE A 135 -19.81 7.84 -2.98
N ARG A 136 -20.15 7.68 -1.70
CA ARG A 136 -21.45 7.11 -1.30
C ARG A 136 -22.64 7.96 -1.72
N GLU A 137 -22.50 9.29 -1.69
CA GLU A 137 -23.62 10.20 -1.95
C GLU A 137 -23.69 10.70 -3.40
N TYR A 138 -22.54 10.86 -4.07
CA TYR A 138 -22.42 11.46 -5.40
C TYR A 138 -21.63 10.62 -6.41
N GLY A 139 -21.03 9.50 -5.99
CA GLY A 139 -20.17 8.69 -6.85
C GLY A 139 -20.90 7.96 -7.97
N GLY A 140 -22.20 7.70 -7.82
CA GLY A 140 -22.95 6.93 -8.83
C GLY A 140 -22.38 5.52 -9.06
N GLU A 141 -22.71 4.91 -10.20
CA GLU A 141 -22.29 3.54 -10.51
C GLU A 141 -20.78 3.41 -10.75
N GLU A 142 -20.17 4.41 -11.40
CA GLU A 142 -18.74 4.44 -11.72
C GLU A 142 -17.85 4.30 -10.48
N TYR A 143 -18.23 4.98 -9.39
CA TYR A 143 -17.47 4.97 -8.13
C TYR A 143 -18.06 4.01 -7.08
N SER A 144 -19.10 3.23 -7.43
CA SER A 144 -19.70 2.24 -6.54
C SER A 144 -18.66 1.27 -5.94
N PRO A 145 -17.70 0.72 -6.71
CA PRO A 145 -16.66 -0.14 -6.15
C PRO A 145 -15.80 0.56 -5.10
N LEU A 146 -15.49 1.85 -5.27
CA LEU A 146 -14.67 2.62 -4.34
C LEU A 146 -15.46 3.06 -3.09
N SER A 147 -16.77 3.28 -3.22
CA SER A 147 -17.65 3.71 -2.12
C SER A 147 -17.75 2.71 -0.95
N GLN A 148 -17.45 1.44 -1.24
CA GLN A 148 -17.42 0.33 -0.27
C GLN A 148 -16.03 0.10 0.34
N LYS A 149 -15.00 0.75 -0.21
CA LYS A 149 -13.61 0.61 0.25
C LYS A 149 -13.25 1.67 1.29
N GLN A 150 -12.10 1.46 1.92
CA GLN A 150 -11.51 2.33 2.92
C GLN A 150 -10.40 3.19 2.30
N GLN A 151 -10.41 4.48 2.59
CA GLN A 151 -9.36 5.41 2.22
C GLN A 151 -8.16 5.24 3.16
N VAL A 152 -7.01 4.91 2.59
CA VAL A 152 -5.73 4.86 3.29
C VAL A 152 -4.78 5.82 2.60
N GLU A 153 -4.38 6.88 3.31
CA GLU A 153 -3.39 7.82 2.83
C GLU A 153 -1.98 7.30 3.10
N VAL A 154 -1.18 7.16 2.05
CA VAL A 154 0.20 6.71 2.11
C VAL A 154 1.13 7.85 1.75
N ALA A 155 2.20 8.02 2.53
CA ALA A 155 3.28 8.95 2.22
C ALA A 155 4.51 8.14 1.78
N CYS A 156 4.94 8.31 0.54
CA CYS A 156 6.14 7.67 0.02
C CYS A 156 7.08 8.73 -0.57
N GLY A 157 8.24 8.93 0.07
CA GLY A 157 9.15 10.02 -0.27
C GLY A 157 8.50 11.40 -0.08
N LYS A 158 8.39 12.17 -1.17
CA LYS A 158 7.76 13.51 -1.16
C LYS A 158 6.28 13.49 -1.55
N GLU A 159 5.76 12.34 -1.97
CA GLU A 159 4.41 12.22 -2.48
C GLU A 159 3.46 11.65 -1.44
N ARG A 160 2.21 12.11 -1.49
CA ARG A 160 1.10 11.57 -0.72
C ARG A 160 -0.05 11.25 -1.65
N TYR A 161 -0.63 10.08 -1.49
CA TYR A 161 -1.75 9.61 -2.30
C TYR A 161 -2.68 8.75 -1.45
N VAL A 162 -3.89 8.51 -1.96
CA VAL A 162 -4.91 7.73 -1.27
C VAL A 162 -5.12 6.42 -2.02
N LEU A 163 -5.09 5.33 -1.26
CA LEU A 163 -5.50 4.01 -1.70
C LEU A 163 -6.91 3.74 -1.22
N TYR A 164 -7.67 3.03 -2.04
CA TYR A 164 -8.99 2.52 -1.69
C TYR A 164 -8.87 1.02 -1.47
N LEU A 165 -8.89 0.60 -0.19
CA LEU A 165 -8.62 -0.76 0.24
C LEU A 165 -9.88 -1.47 0.73
N GLY A 166 -10.09 -2.69 0.24
CA GLY A 166 -11.04 -3.67 0.76
C GLY A 166 -10.32 -4.81 1.48
N CYS A 167 -11.08 -5.60 2.23
CA CYS A 167 -10.57 -6.84 2.81
C CYS A 167 -10.11 -7.79 1.69
N LYS A 168 -8.94 -8.41 1.86
CA LYS A 168 -8.28 -9.29 0.88
C LYS A 168 -7.75 -8.63 -0.39
N ASP A 169 -7.75 -7.29 -0.46
CA ASP A 169 -7.07 -6.62 -1.56
C ASP A 169 -5.56 -6.90 -1.49
N PHE A 170 -4.95 -7.12 -2.65
CA PHE A 170 -3.51 -7.18 -2.79
C PHE A 170 -2.98 -5.85 -3.33
N LEU A 171 -1.75 -5.52 -2.96
CA LEU A 171 -1.06 -4.34 -3.41
C LEU A 171 0.33 -4.71 -3.94
N SER A 172 0.76 -4.07 -5.01
CA SER A 172 2.13 -4.15 -5.50
C SER A 172 2.75 -2.76 -5.53
N PHE A 173 4.04 -2.66 -5.20
CA PHE A 173 4.77 -1.41 -5.24
C PHE A 173 5.42 -1.20 -6.60
N ARG A 174 4.83 -0.32 -7.43
CA ARG A 174 5.28 -0.01 -8.79
C ARG A 174 5.35 1.50 -9.00
N ASP A 175 6.28 1.95 -9.83
CA ASP A 175 6.46 3.39 -10.13
C ASP A 175 6.60 4.28 -8.88
N GLY A 176 7.26 3.75 -7.84
CA GLY A 176 7.45 4.47 -6.57
C GLY A 176 6.20 4.57 -5.68
N LYS A 177 5.14 3.82 -5.97
CA LYS A 177 3.87 3.84 -5.23
C LYS A 177 3.29 2.46 -5.02
N TRP A 178 2.58 2.30 -3.92
CA TRP A 178 1.67 1.17 -3.74
C TRP A 178 0.46 1.36 -4.65
N ALA A 179 0.03 0.29 -5.29
CA ALA A 179 -1.18 0.25 -6.09
C ALA A 179 -1.95 -1.04 -5.80
N VAL A 180 -3.28 -0.96 -5.72
CA VAL A 180 -4.14 -2.14 -5.61
C VAL A 180 -4.09 -2.90 -6.93
N ILE A 181 -3.91 -4.22 -6.85
CA ILE A 181 -3.89 -5.13 -8.00
C ILE A 181 -5.10 -6.05 -7.96
N ALA A 182 -5.60 -6.48 -9.11
CA ALA A 182 -6.81 -7.32 -9.17
C ALA A 182 -6.56 -8.75 -8.64
N GLY A 183 -5.30 -9.18 -8.59
CA GLY A 183 -4.88 -10.43 -7.98
C GLY A 183 -3.40 -10.70 -8.14
N LEU A 184 -2.94 -11.82 -7.55
CA LEU A 184 -1.52 -12.18 -7.48
C LEU A 184 -0.82 -12.35 -8.84
N LYS A 185 -1.57 -12.59 -9.93
CA LYS A 185 -1.00 -12.69 -11.28
C LYS A 185 -0.48 -11.34 -11.82
N GLU A 186 -0.97 -10.23 -11.28
CA GLU A 186 -0.54 -8.88 -11.62
C GLU A 186 0.58 -8.38 -10.71
N ALA A 187 1.02 -9.18 -9.73
CA ALA A 187 2.12 -8.81 -8.85
C ALA A 187 3.43 -8.78 -9.64
N GLU A 188 4.18 -7.69 -9.52
CA GLU A 188 5.53 -7.60 -10.06
C GLU A 188 6.48 -8.42 -9.17
N ARG A 189 7.23 -9.35 -9.79
CA ARG A 189 8.14 -10.26 -9.06
C ARG A 189 9.23 -9.48 -8.34
N ASP A 190 9.76 -8.43 -8.96
CA ASP A 190 10.86 -7.63 -8.43
C ASP A 190 10.37 -6.44 -7.59
N ALA A 191 9.11 -6.47 -7.17
CA ALA A 191 8.49 -5.46 -6.33
C ALA A 191 8.00 -6.03 -5.00
N PRO A 192 8.01 -5.23 -3.92
CA PRO A 192 7.26 -5.54 -2.70
C PRO A 192 5.78 -5.81 -2.97
N LEU A 193 5.22 -6.74 -2.20
CA LEU A 193 3.81 -7.13 -2.25
C LEU A 193 3.16 -6.87 -0.89
N ALA A 194 1.89 -6.54 -0.85
CA ALA A 194 1.12 -6.46 0.38
C ALA A 194 -0.29 -7.00 0.22
N HIS A 195 -0.91 -7.34 1.33
CA HIS A 195 -2.22 -7.94 1.41
C HIS A 195 -2.98 -7.38 2.62
N VAL A 196 -4.21 -6.94 2.41
CA VAL A 196 -5.10 -6.50 3.48
C VAL A 196 -5.66 -7.74 4.17
N GLN A 197 -5.00 -8.15 5.26
CA GLN A 197 -5.32 -9.37 6.00
C GLN A 197 -6.68 -9.29 6.67
N SER A 198 -6.96 -8.16 7.33
CA SER A 198 -8.22 -7.95 8.02
C SER A 198 -8.61 -6.47 8.00
N LEU A 199 -9.92 -6.24 8.04
CA LEU A 199 -10.50 -4.91 8.15
C LEU A 199 -11.68 -4.99 9.12
N THR A 200 -11.54 -4.36 10.28
CA THR A 200 -12.55 -4.32 11.32
C THR A 200 -13.08 -2.90 11.51
N GLN A 201 -13.95 -2.66 12.51
CA GLN A 201 -14.46 -1.31 12.79
C GLN A 201 -13.41 -0.34 13.34
N GLY A 202 -12.26 -0.82 13.84
CA GLY A 202 -11.26 0.03 14.50
C GLY A 202 -9.81 -0.29 14.15
N GLU A 203 -9.56 -1.40 13.46
CA GLU A 203 -8.22 -1.82 13.03
C GLU A 203 -8.24 -2.29 11.57
N LEU A 204 -7.25 -1.83 10.80
CA LEU A 204 -6.93 -2.30 9.46
C LEU A 204 -5.54 -2.95 9.51
N GLU A 205 -5.46 -4.23 9.16
CA GLU A 205 -4.23 -5.00 9.19
C GLU A 205 -3.72 -5.28 7.77
N ILE A 206 -2.47 -4.89 7.51
CA ILE A 206 -1.77 -5.14 6.25
C ILE A 206 -0.56 -6.00 6.53
N GLU A 207 -0.44 -7.11 5.81
CA GLU A 207 0.76 -7.91 5.75
C GLU A 207 1.50 -7.57 4.46
N ALA A 208 2.80 -7.30 4.54
CA ALA A 208 3.64 -6.95 3.39
C ALA A 208 4.89 -7.82 3.34
N TRP A 209 5.33 -8.12 2.13
CA TRP A 209 6.52 -8.90 1.81
C TRP A 209 7.51 -8.05 1.02
N ASP A 210 8.80 -8.31 1.23
CA ASP A 210 9.84 -7.70 0.42
C ASP A 210 9.86 -8.30 -0.99
N THR A 211 10.72 -7.78 -1.86
CA THR A 211 10.89 -8.27 -3.23
C THR A 211 11.18 -9.77 -3.27
N GLU A 212 11.82 -10.32 -2.25
CA GLU A 212 12.23 -11.72 -2.23
C GLU A 212 11.25 -12.62 -1.44
N GLY A 213 10.41 -12.03 -0.59
CA GLY A 213 9.44 -12.73 0.23
C GLY A 213 10.00 -13.39 1.48
N PHE A 214 11.19 -12.99 1.93
CA PHE A 214 11.81 -13.50 3.16
C PHE A 214 11.46 -12.66 4.38
N LEU A 215 11.15 -11.37 4.17
CA LEU A 215 10.75 -10.45 5.24
C LEU A 215 9.25 -10.22 5.18
N ILE A 216 8.58 -10.49 6.31
CA ILE A 216 7.19 -10.08 6.52
C ILE A 216 7.18 -8.83 7.36
N PHE A 217 6.34 -7.90 6.96
CA PHE A 217 6.06 -6.67 7.66
C PHE A 217 4.56 -6.59 7.98
N HIS A 218 4.19 -6.34 9.24
CA HIS A 218 2.79 -6.21 9.67
C HIS A 218 2.47 -4.75 10.07
N ALA A 219 1.62 -4.08 9.29
CA ALA A 219 1.06 -2.77 9.61
C ALA A 219 -0.30 -2.94 10.26
N LYS A 220 -0.48 -2.36 11.44
CA LYS A 220 -1.78 -2.21 12.11
C LYS A 220 -2.11 -0.73 12.14
N LEU A 221 -3.13 -0.33 11.40
CA LEU A 221 -3.57 1.06 11.33
C LEU A 221 -4.85 1.23 12.17
N ALA A 222 -4.83 2.21 13.07
CA ALA A 222 -6.04 2.66 13.74
C ALA A 222 -6.77 3.66 12.86
N GLN A 223 -8.10 3.62 12.87
CA GLN A 223 -8.87 4.59 12.11
C GLN A 223 -8.70 5.99 12.70
N GLU A 224 -8.33 6.95 11.85
CA GLU A 224 -8.28 8.37 12.18
C GLU A 224 -9.68 8.86 12.54
N ARG A 225 -9.77 9.65 13.61
CA ARG A 225 -11.03 10.26 14.00
C ARG A 225 -11.38 11.35 12.99
N PRO A 226 -12.57 11.32 12.37
CA PRO A 226 -12.98 12.39 11.48
C PRO A 226 -12.91 13.73 12.20
N ALA A 227 -12.30 14.72 11.55
CA ALA A 227 -12.30 16.08 12.07
C ALA A 227 -13.74 16.56 12.23
N VAL A 228 -14.05 17.18 13.38
CA VAL A 228 -15.37 17.77 13.61
C VAL A 228 -15.58 18.88 12.58
N LEU A 229 -16.66 18.77 11.83
CA LEU A 229 -17.03 19.79 10.85
C LEU A 229 -17.56 21.03 11.56
N HIS A 230 -16.82 22.12 11.49
CA HIS A 230 -17.26 23.44 11.93
C HIS A 230 -17.70 24.27 10.73
N PHE A 231 -18.79 23.87 10.08
CA PHE A 231 -19.38 24.62 8.98
C PHE A 231 -20.62 25.38 9.45
N SER A 232 -20.53 26.71 9.49
CA SER A 232 -21.69 27.59 9.63
C SER A 232 -22.04 28.17 8.24
N PRO A 233 -23.12 27.70 7.61
CA PRO A 233 -23.50 28.11 6.26
C PRO A 233 -23.67 29.63 6.14
N GLU A 234 -24.20 30.29 7.17
CA GLU A 234 -24.45 31.73 7.21
C GLU A 234 -23.15 32.54 7.27
N GLN A 235 -22.13 32.02 7.96
CA GLN A 235 -20.82 32.65 8.05
C GLN A 235 -20.01 32.47 6.77
N VAL A 236 -20.14 31.31 6.12
CA VAL A 236 -19.40 30.98 4.89
C VAL A 236 -20.05 31.60 3.66
N ILE A 237 -21.38 31.46 3.51
CA ILE A 237 -22.16 31.92 2.37
C ILE A 237 -22.88 33.22 2.76
N GLN A 238 -22.12 34.31 2.71
CA GLN A 238 -22.56 35.62 3.18
C GLN A 238 -23.42 36.34 2.15
N GLY A 239 -24.47 37.01 2.62
CA GLY A 239 -25.29 37.90 1.80
C GLY A 239 -25.91 37.23 0.58
N ALA A 240 -26.35 35.97 0.73
CA ALA A 240 -27.04 35.23 -0.30
C ALA A 240 -28.28 36.00 -0.80
N LYS A 241 -28.31 36.34 -2.09
CA LYS A 241 -29.39 37.05 -2.77
C LYS A 241 -29.87 36.24 -3.96
N GLN A 242 -31.17 36.01 -4.02
CA GLN A 242 -31.77 35.28 -5.14
C GLN A 242 -31.72 36.10 -6.42
N ARG A 243 -31.19 35.50 -7.50
CA ARG A 243 -31.12 36.11 -8.84
C ARG A 243 -32.17 35.55 -9.77
N THR A 244 -32.29 34.23 -9.83
CA THR A 244 -33.33 33.50 -10.59
C THR A 244 -33.95 32.43 -9.70
N SER A 245 -34.88 31.64 -10.24
CA SER A 245 -35.44 30.47 -9.53
C SER A 245 -34.39 29.40 -9.22
N GLU A 246 -33.24 29.42 -9.89
CA GLU A 246 -32.20 28.38 -9.83
C GLU A 246 -30.82 28.93 -9.48
N GLN A 247 -30.70 30.25 -9.26
CA GLN A 247 -29.42 30.91 -9.01
C GLN A 247 -29.47 31.87 -7.84
N VAL A 248 -28.41 31.82 -7.04
CA VAL A 248 -28.17 32.73 -5.91
C VAL A 248 -26.80 33.37 -6.07
N SER A 249 -26.73 34.70 -5.88
CA SER A 249 -25.45 35.39 -5.75
C SER A 249 -25.09 35.57 -4.27
N CYS A 250 -23.88 35.21 -3.90
CA CYS A 250 -23.39 35.30 -2.52
C CYS A 250 -21.92 35.74 -2.49
N LYS A 251 -21.42 36.07 -1.30
CA LYS A 251 -20.01 36.28 -1.03
C LYS A 251 -19.50 35.08 -0.23
N ILE A 252 -18.40 34.48 -0.67
CA ILE A 252 -17.72 33.41 0.04
C ILE A 252 -16.25 33.80 0.17
N GLY A 253 -15.80 33.97 1.42
CA GLY A 253 -14.52 34.61 1.71
C GLY A 253 -14.46 36.03 1.11
N LYS A 254 -13.47 36.30 0.25
CA LYS A 254 -13.29 37.61 -0.40
C LYS A 254 -13.94 37.69 -1.80
N LYS A 255 -14.48 36.59 -2.33
CA LYS A 255 -14.98 36.51 -3.71
C LYS A 255 -16.51 36.49 -3.75
N ARG A 256 -17.08 37.01 -4.84
CA ARG A 256 -18.51 36.88 -5.14
C ARG A 256 -18.72 35.71 -6.08
N PHE A 257 -19.72 34.89 -5.80
CA PHE A 257 -20.10 33.75 -6.61
C PHE A 257 -21.56 33.88 -7.06
N VAL A 258 -21.87 33.33 -8.23
CA VAL A 258 -23.23 32.99 -8.64
C VAL A 258 -23.29 31.47 -8.63
N LEU A 259 -24.11 30.94 -7.71
CA LEU A 259 -24.26 29.52 -7.46
C LEU A 259 -25.55 29.02 -8.08
N LYS A 260 -25.51 27.82 -8.64
CA LYS A 260 -26.64 27.00 -9.10
C LYS A 260 -26.57 25.61 -8.50
N ALA A 261 -27.65 24.84 -8.61
CA ALA A 261 -27.63 23.41 -8.27
C ALA A 261 -26.56 22.66 -9.11
N GLY A 262 -25.88 21.71 -8.48
CA GLY A 262 -24.75 20.97 -9.03
C GLY A 262 -23.40 21.68 -8.93
N ASP A 263 -23.34 22.91 -8.43
CA ASP A 263 -22.05 23.61 -8.28
C ASP A 263 -21.24 23.06 -7.11
N TRP A 264 -19.94 22.85 -7.36
CA TRP A 264 -18.97 22.39 -6.35
C TRP A 264 -17.99 23.52 -6.04
N LEU A 265 -17.82 23.79 -4.75
CA LEU A 265 -16.91 24.81 -4.23
C LEU A 265 -15.91 24.14 -3.30
N ILE A 266 -14.62 24.25 -3.61
CA ILE A 266 -13.56 23.75 -2.74
C ILE A 266 -12.91 24.91 -1.98
N LYS A 267 -12.59 24.67 -0.71
CA LYS A 267 -11.81 25.57 0.14
C LYS A 267 -10.40 25.00 0.30
N THR A 268 -9.45 25.56 -0.43
CA THR A 268 -8.02 25.25 -0.29
C THR A 268 -7.32 26.31 0.59
N LYS A 269 -6.00 26.18 0.76
CA LYS A 269 -5.16 27.20 1.39
C LYS A 269 -5.24 28.58 0.71
N ASP A 270 -5.52 28.62 -0.60
CA ASP A 270 -5.61 29.85 -1.39
C ASP A 270 -7.02 30.49 -1.33
N GLY A 271 -7.95 29.81 -0.65
CA GLY A 271 -9.32 30.24 -0.42
C GLY A 271 -10.33 29.41 -1.19
N TRP A 272 -11.46 30.04 -1.51
CA TRP A 272 -12.58 29.37 -2.17
C TRP A 272 -12.48 29.45 -3.70
N HIS A 273 -12.73 28.30 -4.33
CA HIS A 273 -12.71 28.12 -5.77
C HIS A 273 -13.88 27.24 -6.20
N LYS A 274 -14.46 27.55 -7.36
CA LYS A 274 -15.49 26.72 -7.96
C LYS A 274 -14.82 25.73 -8.91
N LEU A 275 -15.11 24.44 -8.77
CA LEU A 275 -14.65 23.41 -9.72
C LEU A 275 -15.50 23.52 -10.98
N LYS A 276 -14.89 23.76 -12.13
CA LYS A 276 -15.61 24.06 -13.37
C LYS A 276 -15.27 23.09 -14.49
N THR A 277 -14.02 22.66 -14.55
CA THR A 277 -13.53 21.78 -15.61
C THR A 277 -13.54 20.33 -15.15
N ALA A 278 -13.59 19.38 -16.10
CA ALA A 278 -13.45 17.96 -15.80
C ALA A 278 -12.15 17.70 -15.04
N ASN A 279 -11.03 18.31 -15.47
CA ASN A 279 -9.74 18.19 -14.80
C ASN A 279 -9.77 18.65 -13.32
N ASP A 280 -10.50 19.72 -12.99
CA ASP A 280 -10.63 20.17 -11.59
C ASP A 280 -11.37 19.12 -10.75
N ILE A 281 -12.42 18.53 -11.33
CA ILE A 281 -13.24 17.50 -10.69
C ILE A 281 -12.39 16.24 -10.51
N ASP A 282 -11.74 15.76 -11.57
CA ASP A 282 -10.89 14.56 -11.53
C ASP A 282 -9.73 14.73 -10.54
N ALA A 283 -9.11 15.92 -10.51
CA ALA A 283 -8.06 16.22 -9.54
C ALA A 283 -8.60 16.15 -8.10
N TYR A 284 -9.81 16.63 -7.84
CA TYR A 284 -10.44 16.50 -6.52
C TYR A 284 -10.81 15.05 -6.18
N LEU A 285 -11.44 14.33 -7.10
CA LEU A 285 -11.87 12.93 -6.88
C LEU A 285 -10.68 12.01 -6.62
N ASN A 286 -9.52 12.30 -7.21
CA ASN A 286 -8.27 11.56 -7.01
C ASN A 286 -7.36 12.13 -5.92
N HIS A 287 -7.84 13.07 -5.09
CA HIS A 287 -7.07 13.73 -4.02
C HIS A 287 -5.80 14.48 -4.48
N GLY A 288 -5.69 14.80 -5.78
CA GLY A 288 -4.67 15.71 -6.32
C GLY A 288 -4.96 17.18 -6.02
N LEU A 289 -6.25 17.54 -5.87
CA LEU A 289 -6.71 18.83 -5.36
C LEU A 289 -7.43 18.61 -4.02
N ARG A 290 -6.88 19.17 -2.94
CA ARG A 290 -7.34 18.93 -1.58
C ARG A 290 -7.93 20.17 -0.92
N GLY A 291 -8.97 19.95 -0.13
CA GLY A 291 -9.65 20.96 0.67
C GLY A 291 -11.09 20.57 0.97
N ASP A 292 -11.73 21.31 1.87
CA ASP A 292 -13.13 21.07 2.21
C ASP A 292 -14.04 21.38 1.00
N LEU A 293 -15.04 20.53 0.77
CA LEU A 293 -15.93 20.65 -0.38
C LEU A 293 -17.34 21.07 0.05
N CYS A 294 -17.90 22.06 -0.63
CA CYS A 294 -19.30 22.44 -0.53
C CYS A 294 -20.01 22.17 -1.85
N VAL A 295 -21.00 21.28 -1.84
CA VAL A 295 -21.84 20.95 -3.00
C VAL A 295 -23.21 21.60 -2.84
N ILE A 296 -23.66 22.31 -3.87
CA ILE A 296 -24.99 22.91 -3.89
C ILE A 296 -25.97 21.91 -4.52
N ASP A 297 -26.80 21.25 -3.71
CA ASP A 297 -27.75 20.25 -4.21
C ASP A 297 -28.96 20.89 -4.86
N ARG A 298 -29.49 21.93 -4.23
CA ARG A 298 -30.78 22.50 -4.62
C ARG A 298 -30.85 23.99 -4.29
N ILE A 299 -31.43 24.73 -5.22
CA ILE A 299 -31.91 26.09 -5.01
C ILE A 299 -33.38 26.10 -5.38
N ASP A 300 -34.26 26.46 -4.44
CA ASP A 300 -35.70 26.53 -4.70
C ASP A 300 -36.17 27.96 -5.07
N ARG A 301 -37.41 28.05 -5.54
CA ARG A 301 -38.04 29.33 -5.92
C ARG A 301 -38.19 30.30 -4.75
N ASN A 302 -38.18 29.82 -3.51
CA ASN A 302 -38.27 30.62 -2.29
C ASN A 302 -36.89 31.12 -1.81
N GLY A 303 -35.83 30.84 -2.57
CA GLY A 303 -34.47 31.21 -2.25
C GLY A 303 -33.81 30.30 -1.21
N LYS A 304 -34.41 29.16 -0.86
CA LYS A 304 -33.76 28.16 -0.01
C LYS A 304 -32.65 27.49 -0.81
N VAL A 305 -31.43 27.58 -0.29
CA VAL A 305 -30.24 26.89 -0.82
C VAL A 305 -29.95 25.73 0.11
N GLN A 306 -29.85 24.53 -0.44
CA GLN A 306 -29.50 23.31 0.28
C GLN A 306 -28.26 22.69 -0.34
N GLY A 307 -27.46 22.04 0.49
CA GLY A 307 -26.24 21.41 0.04
C GLY A 307 -25.59 20.58 1.13
N ARG A 308 -24.40 20.10 0.80
CA ARG A 308 -23.57 19.29 1.69
C ARG A 308 -22.16 19.84 1.76
N TYR A 309 -21.59 19.74 2.95
CA TYR A 309 -20.23 20.15 3.25
C TYR A 309 -19.41 18.95 3.70
N PHE A 310 -18.32 18.66 2.99
CA PHE A 310 -17.40 17.58 3.29
C PHE A 310 -16.07 18.14 3.81
N ASN A 311 -15.45 17.43 4.75
CA ASN A 311 -14.06 17.70 5.10
C ASN A 311 -13.11 17.31 3.96
N GLU A 312 -11.87 17.78 4.02
CA GLU A 312 -10.81 17.47 3.04
C GLU A 312 -10.72 15.98 2.65
N MET A 313 -10.79 15.07 3.64
CA MET A 313 -10.68 13.62 3.38
C MET A 313 -12.00 12.96 3.02
N ARG A 314 -13.11 13.71 2.97
CA ARG A 314 -14.46 13.22 2.61
C ARG A 314 -15.01 12.15 3.55
N THR A 315 -14.54 12.12 4.80
CA THR A 315 -14.96 11.19 5.86
C THR A 315 -16.02 11.76 6.79
N GLY A 316 -16.24 13.07 6.73
CA GLY A 316 -17.34 13.75 7.42
C GLY A 316 -18.20 14.50 6.42
N VAL A 317 -19.51 14.50 6.65
CA VAL A 317 -20.47 15.28 5.87
C VAL A 317 -21.44 16.03 6.79
N GLN A 318 -21.67 17.30 6.49
CA GLN A 318 -22.67 18.13 7.14
C GLN A 318 -23.66 18.64 6.09
N HIS A 319 -24.94 18.32 6.31
CA HIS A 319 -26.02 18.88 5.50
C HIS A 319 -26.31 20.31 5.94
N PHE A 320 -26.60 21.18 4.98
CA PHE A 320 -26.98 22.56 5.30
C PHE A 320 -28.17 23.04 4.49
N ALA A 321 -28.86 24.02 5.06
CA ALA A 321 -29.85 24.82 4.37
C ALA A 321 -29.74 26.27 4.83
N LEU A 322 -29.79 27.21 3.90
CA LEU A 322 -29.84 28.64 4.20
C LEU A 322 -30.86 29.33 3.30
N ARG A 323 -31.31 30.52 3.71
CA ARG A 323 -32.31 31.29 2.96
C ARG A 323 -31.67 32.51 2.32
N ALA A 324 -31.74 32.59 0.99
CA ALA A 324 -31.36 33.76 0.23
C ALA A 324 -32.43 34.86 0.36
N ILE A 325 -32.00 36.11 0.49
CA ILE A 325 -32.89 37.26 0.56
C ILE A 325 -33.36 37.59 -0.86
N SER A 326 -34.67 37.77 -1.04
CA SER A 326 -35.24 38.21 -2.31
C SER A 326 -34.79 39.63 -2.65
N SER A 327 -34.27 39.83 -3.86
CA SER A 327 -33.84 41.14 -4.37
C SER A 327 -35.00 42.11 -4.62
N LYS A 328 -36.26 41.63 -4.64
CA LYS A 328 -37.44 42.43 -5.00
C LYS A 328 -38.06 43.26 -3.86
N GLY A 329 -37.53 43.18 -2.62
CA GLY A 329 -38.16 43.80 -1.44
C GLY A 329 -37.78 45.24 -1.09
N ASN A 330 -36.80 45.87 -1.75
CA ASN A 330 -36.24 47.14 -1.28
C ASN A 330 -36.30 48.30 -2.31
N ARG A 331 -37.38 48.38 -3.09
CA ARG A 331 -37.79 49.63 -3.76
C ARG A 331 -38.95 50.26 -2.97
N LYS A 332 -38.63 50.87 -1.83
CA LYS A 332 -39.42 51.96 -1.26
C LYS A 332 -38.60 53.24 -1.40
N LYS A 333 -38.98 54.06 -2.37
CA LYS A 333 -38.83 55.52 -2.32
C LYS A 333 -40.20 56.08 -2.67
#